data_AF-A0A927JWV3-F1
#
_entry.id   AF-A0A927JWV3-F1
#
_cell.length_a   1.000
_cell.length_b   1.000
_cell.length_c   1.000
_cell.angle_alpha   90.00
_cell.angle_beta   90.00
_cell.angle_gamma   90.00
#
_symmetry.space_group_name_H-M   'P 1'
#
loop_
_entity.id
_entity.type
_entity.pdbx_description
1 polymer ?
#
loop_
_entity_poly.entity_id
_entity_poly.type
_entity_poly.pdbx_seq_one_letter_code
_entity_poly.pdbx_strand_id
1 'polypeptide(L)'
;MLGFDDVEDRLVEALRTCQRYADRERGWQRIRSAWPEISRDVFAGDYDARGGEGTSSDVALRSAAMTRQDVAEMEEAFGWLDAIDPADRKLIGLAIGQLARGRREVPWVKLLPAMDLERGSEGLRMRYGRAITSICNRVNGGNPQRNVSTG
;
A
#
# COMPACT_ATOMS: atom_id res chain seq x y z
N MET A 1 18.89 4.13 7.31
CA MET A 1 18.31 2.78 7.43
C MET A 1 16.83 3.00 7.62
N LEU A 2 15.98 2.44 6.75
CA LEU A 2 14.53 2.61 6.82
C LEU A 2 13.97 1.73 7.95
N GLY A 3 13.32 2.35 8.92
CA GLY A 3 12.57 1.67 9.96
C GLY A 3 11.20 1.20 9.47
N PHE A 4 10.47 0.56 10.38
CA PHE A 4 9.10 0.10 10.13
C PHE A 4 8.20 1.24 9.67
N ASP A 5 8.19 2.34 10.45
CA ASP A 5 7.33 3.49 10.20
C ASP A 5 7.70 4.18 8.88
N ASP A 6 8.99 4.27 8.54
CA ASP A 6 9.43 4.85 7.26
C ASP A 6 8.90 4.04 6.05
N VAL A 7 8.89 2.72 6.15
CA VAL A 7 8.36 1.84 5.09
C VAL A 7 6.84 1.95 5.02
N GLU A 8 6.15 1.97 6.16
CA GLU A 8 4.70 2.14 6.22
C GLU A 8 4.27 3.49 5.62
N ASP A 9 4.92 4.58 6.03
CA ASP A 9 4.64 5.92 5.54
C ASP A 9 4.89 6.04 4.03
N ARG A 10 5.99 5.46 3.52
CA ARG A 10 6.27 5.46 2.07
C ARG A 10 5.24 4.67 1.27
N LEU A 11 4.74 3.56 1.80
CA LEU A 11 3.65 2.80 1.18
C LEU A 11 2.32 3.57 1.22
N VAL A 12 2.03 4.27 2.32
CA VAL A 12 0.85 5.13 2.46
C VAL A 12 0.90 6.29 1.46
N GLU A 13 2.03 6.98 1.36
CA GLU A 13 2.19 8.07 0.40
C GLU A 13 2.16 7.58 -1.04
N ALA A 14 2.78 6.44 -1.36
CA ALA A 14 2.66 5.81 -2.68
C ALA A 14 1.18 5.54 -3.04
N LEU A 15 0.39 5.05 -2.10
CA LEU A 15 -1.04 4.83 -2.32
C LEU A 15 -1.81 6.14 -2.51
N ARG A 16 -1.52 7.18 -1.73
CA ARG A 16 -2.13 8.52 -1.90
C ARG A 16 -1.74 9.15 -3.24
N THR A 17 -0.52 8.93 -3.71
CA THR A 17 -0.05 9.38 -5.03
C THR A 17 -0.80 8.66 -6.14
N CYS A 18 -1.00 7.35 -6.02
CA CYS A 18 -1.82 6.56 -6.94
C CYS A 18 -3.29 7.06 -6.99
N GLN A 19 -3.90 7.35 -5.84
CA GLN A 19 -5.27 7.90 -5.76
C GLN A 19 -5.43 9.28 -6.42
N ARG A 20 -4.34 10.06 -6.48
CA ARG A 20 -4.30 11.38 -7.12
C ARG A 20 -4.11 11.30 -8.64
N TYR A 21 -3.76 10.14 -9.19
CA TYR A 21 -3.59 9.95 -10.64
C TYR A 21 -4.95 10.03 -11.34
N ALA A 22 -5.16 11.10 -12.13
CA ALA A 22 -6.46 11.44 -12.73
C ALA A 22 -6.90 10.54 -13.91
N ASP A 23 -6.02 9.67 -14.42
CA ASP A 23 -6.35 8.74 -15.51
C ASP A 23 -6.65 7.34 -14.94
N ARG A 24 -7.88 7.21 -14.40
CA ARG A 24 -8.39 6.00 -13.73
C ARG A 24 -8.36 4.75 -14.61
N GLU A 25 -8.22 4.88 -15.94
CA GLU A 25 -8.31 3.74 -16.87
C GLU A 25 -6.95 3.35 -17.48
N ARG A 26 -6.02 4.29 -17.71
CA ARG A 26 -4.72 4.01 -18.35
C ARG A 26 -3.53 3.89 -17.42
N GLY A 27 -3.57 4.45 -16.20
CA GLY A 27 -2.45 4.38 -15.27
C GLY A 27 -2.09 2.95 -14.83
N TRP A 28 -3.09 2.06 -14.82
CA TRP A 28 -2.99 0.72 -14.21
C TRP A 28 -2.48 -0.37 -15.17
N GLN A 29 -2.52 -0.12 -16.49
CA GLN A 29 -2.01 -1.07 -17.49
C GLN A 29 -0.47 -1.11 -17.54
N ARG A 30 0.20 -0.12 -16.94
CA ARG A 30 1.66 0.03 -17.00
C ARG A 30 2.40 -0.42 -15.72
N ILE A 31 1.73 -0.38 -14.57
CA ILE A 31 2.37 -0.69 -13.29
C ILE A 31 2.23 -2.19 -13.04
N ARG A 32 3.34 -2.93 -13.19
CA ARG A 32 3.46 -4.39 -13.02
C ARG A 32 3.32 -4.89 -11.57
N SER A 33 2.71 -4.12 -10.68
CA SER A 33 2.52 -4.57 -9.29
C SER A 33 1.20 -5.33 -9.16
N ALA A 34 1.18 -6.35 -8.29
CA ALA A 34 0.04 -7.24 -8.02
C ALA A 34 -1.22 -6.55 -7.42
N TRP A 35 -1.34 -5.24 -7.57
CA TRP A 35 -2.41 -4.39 -7.06
C TRP A 35 -3.79 -4.59 -7.73
N PRO A 36 -3.90 -4.96 -9.03
CA PRO A 36 -5.20 -5.21 -9.65
C PRO A 36 -6.03 -6.27 -8.90
N GLU A 37 -5.37 -7.29 -8.33
CA GLU A 37 -5.99 -8.37 -7.57
C GLU A 37 -6.55 -7.88 -6.23
N ILE A 38 -5.84 -6.99 -5.54
CA ILE A 38 -6.25 -6.41 -4.24
C ILE A 38 -7.40 -5.41 -4.43
N SER A 39 -7.37 -4.62 -5.50
CA SER A 39 -8.36 -3.57 -5.75
C SER A 39 -9.74 -4.12 -6.15
N ARG A 40 -9.81 -5.22 -6.92
CA ARG A 40 -11.09 -5.84 -7.32
C ARG A 40 -11.92 -6.24 -6.11
N ASP A 41 -11.28 -6.75 -5.06
CA ASP A 41 -11.95 -7.15 -3.81
C ASP A 41 -12.32 -5.93 -2.94
N VAL A 42 -11.46 -4.91 -2.88
CA VAL A 42 -11.69 -3.72 -2.01
C VAL A 42 -12.72 -2.75 -2.57
N PHE A 43 -12.87 -2.66 -3.89
CA PHE A 43 -13.85 -1.80 -4.55
C PHE A 43 -15.21 -2.49 -4.81
N ALA A 44 -15.35 -3.78 -4.52
CA ALA A 44 -16.61 -4.50 -4.65
C ALA A 44 -17.63 -4.21 -3.53
N GLY A 45 -17.21 -3.55 -2.44
CA GLY A 45 -18.08 -3.19 -1.30
C GLY A 45 -18.36 -1.69 -1.24
N ASP A 46 -19.64 -1.33 -1.36
CA ASP A 46 -20.25 -0.01 -1.12
C ASP A 46 -19.89 1.14 -2.05
N TYR A 47 -20.22 0.97 -3.34
CA TYR A 47 -20.57 2.11 -4.19
C TYR A 47 -22.06 2.46 -4.00
N ASP A 48 -22.45 3.05 -2.86
CA ASP A 48 -23.75 3.72 -2.74
C ASP A 48 -23.67 5.08 -3.45
N ALA A 49 -24.16 5.11 -4.68
CA ALA A 49 -24.27 6.29 -5.52
C ALA A 49 -25.38 7.22 -5.02
N ARG A 50 -25.15 7.88 -3.88
CA ARG A 50 -25.94 9.04 -3.45
C ARG A 50 -25.02 10.23 -3.25
N GLY A 51 -25.11 11.16 -4.20
CA GLY A 51 -24.46 12.46 -4.14
C GLY A 51 -24.83 13.16 -2.84
N GLY A 52 -23.84 13.37 -2.00
CA GLY A 52 -23.92 14.24 -0.84
C GLY A 52 -23.33 15.59 -1.21
N GLU A 53 -24.18 16.60 -1.33
CA GLU A 53 -23.77 18.00 -1.27
C GLU A 53 -23.02 18.23 0.05
N GLY A 54 -21.73 18.50 -0.05
CA GLY A 54 -20.86 18.78 1.09
C GLY A 54 -19.83 19.81 0.68
N THR A 55 -20.20 21.09 0.82
CA THR A 55 -19.27 22.22 0.77
C THR A 55 -18.07 21.94 1.68
N SER A 56 -16.91 21.73 1.08
CA SER A 56 -15.61 21.82 1.76
C SER A 56 -14.74 22.78 0.95
N SER A 57 -15.08 24.06 1.03
CA SER A 57 -14.19 25.16 0.70
C SER A 57 -13.12 25.26 1.79
N ASP A 58 -11.85 25.37 1.40
CA ASP A 58 -10.63 25.55 2.22
C ASP A 58 -9.69 24.34 2.40
N VAL A 59 -9.73 23.36 1.49
CA VAL A 59 -8.51 22.57 1.23
C VAL A 59 -7.74 23.27 0.12
N ALA A 60 -6.58 23.84 0.43
CA ALA A 60 -5.67 24.35 -0.58
C ALA A 60 -5.46 23.26 -1.63
N LEU A 61 -5.91 23.53 -2.87
CA LEU A 61 -5.68 22.65 -4.01
C LEU A 61 -4.17 22.55 -4.19
N ARG A 62 -3.57 21.49 -3.65
CA ARG A 62 -2.16 21.15 -3.90
C ARG A 62 -2.03 21.00 -5.40
N SER A 63 -1.17 21.82 -6.00
CA SER A 63 -0.96 21.89 -7.44
C SER A 63 -0.89 20.49 -8.05
N ALA A 64 -1.82 20.20 -8.97
CA ALA A 64 -2.09 18.90 -9.57
C ALA A 64 -0.94 18.33 -10.44
N ALA A 65 0.24 18.96 -10.44
CA ALA A 65 1.39 18.47 -11.18
C ALA A 65 2.17 17.49 -10.30
N MET A 66 1.77 16.22 -10.33
CA MET A 66 2.58 15.12 -9.81
C MET A 66 3.95 15.17 -10.50
N THR A 67 5.01 15.21 -9.71
CA THR A 67 6.38 15.30 -10.23
C THR A 67 6.86 13.93 -10.70
N ARG A 68 7.89 13.92 -11.57
CA ARG A 68 8.57 12.66 -11.93
C ARG A 68 9.17 11.95 -10.71
N GLN A 69 9.55 12.73 -9.71
CA GLN A 69 10.08 12.24 -8.45
C GLN A 69 8.99 11.49 -7.66
N ASP A 70 7.78 12.04 -7.57
CA ASP A 70 6.65 11.37 -6.89
C ASP A 70 6.33 10.01 -7.53
N VAL A 71 6.42 9.92 -8.86
CA VAL A 71 6.21 8.66 -9.59
C VAL A 71 7.33 7.67 -9.30
N ALA A 72 8.59 8.10 -9.33
CA ALA A 72 9.73 7.23 -9.04
C ALA A 72 9.69 6.69 -7.60
N GLU A 73 9.33 7.54 -6.63
CA GLU A 73 9.20 7.15 -5.22
C GLU A 73 8.05 6.18 -4.99
N MET A 74 6.92 6.38 -5.69
CA MET A 74 5.78 5.46 -5.70
C MET A 74 6.15 4.12 -6.31
N GLU A 75 6.79 4.11 -7.49
CA GLU A 75 7.23 2.88 -8.16
C GLU A 75 8.25 2.09 -7.33
N GLU A 76 9.20 2.78 -6.70
CA GLU A 76 10.17 2.16 -5.79
C GLU A 76 9.46 1.49 -4.61
N ALA A 77 8.56 2.21 -3.93
CA ALA A 77 7.83 1.68 -2.78
C ALA A 77 6.97 0.47 -3.15
N PHE A 78 6.27 0.51 -4.29
CA PHE A 78 5.51 -0.65 -4.77
C PHE A 78 6.41 -1.80 -5.24
N GLY A 79 7.58 -1.53 -5.79
CA GLY A 79 8.56 -2.56 -6.15
C GLY A 79 9.07 -3.36 -4.95
N TRP A 80 8.95 -2.82 -3.74
CA TRP A 80 9.21 -3.61 -2.53
C TRP A 80 8.18 -4.74 -2.36
N LEU A 81 6.95 -4.61 -2.83
CA LEU A 81 5.94 -5.66 -2.62
C LEU A 81 6.20 -6.91 -3.47
N ASP A 82 7.00 -6.82 -4.54
CA ASP A 82 7.24 -7.92 -5.49
C ASP A 82 7.88 -9.17 -4.84
N ALA A 83 8.67 -8.99 -3.77
CA ALA A 83 9.29 -10.10 -3.06
C ALA A 83 8.45 -10.65 -1.89
N ILE A 84 7.25 -10.10 -1.66
CA ILE A 84 6.36 -10.54 -0.60
C ILE A 84 5.41 -11.60 -1.15
N ASP A 85 5.01 -12.56 -0.31
CA ASP A 85 4.00 -13.55 -0.69
C ASP A 85 2.67 -12.87 -1.09
N PRO A 86 1.93 -13.36 -2.11
CA PRO A 86 0.67 -12.75 -2.55
C PRO A 86 -0.35 -12.56 -1.43
N ALA A 87 -0.48 -13.49 -0.48
CA ALA A 87 -1.43 -13.38 0.62
C ALA A 87 -1.04 -12.25 1.59
N ASP A 88 0.25 -12.10 1.87
CA ASP A 88 0.76 -11.01 2.70
C ASP A 88 0.74 -9.66 1.96
N ARG A 89 0.93 -9.65 0.63
CA ARG A 89 0.70 -8.45 -0.20
C ARG A 89 -0.74 -7.96 -0.10
N LYS A 90 -1.72 -8.86 -0.18
CA LYS A 90 -3.15 -8.52 -0.01
C LYS A 90 -3.40 -7.89 1.36
N LEU A 91 -2.86 -8.50 2.43
CA LEU A 91 -2.96 -7.97 3.79
C LEU A 91 -2.33 -6.57 3.92
N ILE A 92 -1.12 -6.36 3.39
CA ILE A 92 -0.46 -5.05 3.38
C ILE A 92 -1.33 -4.03 2.65
N GLY A 93 -1.84 -4.37 1.46
CA GLY A 93 -2.67 -3.46 0.68
C GLY A 93 -3.95 -3.03 1.40
N LEU A 94 -4.61 -3.98 2.07
CA LEU A 94 -5.79 -3.71 2.89
C LEU A 94 -5.47 -2.79 4.07
N ALA A 95 -4.37 -3.06 4.80
CA ALA A 95 -3.93 -2.28 5.96
C ALA A 95 -3.53 -0.86 5.57
N ILE A 96 -2.63 -0.70 4.60
CA ILE A 96 -2.18 0.59 4.06
C ILE A 96 -3.36 1.40 3.51
N GLY A 97 -4.34 0.74 2.88
CA GLY A 97 -5.57 1.38 2.42
C GLY A 97 -6.44 1.96 3.55
N GLN A 98 -6.37 1.43 4.77
CA GLN A 98 -7.04 2.01 5.93
C GLN A 98 -6.27 3.23 6.47
N LEU A 99 -4.95 3.15 6.51
CA LEU A 99 -4.07 4.25 6.96
C LEU A 99 -4.11 5.44 5.99
N ALA A 100 -4.09 5.19 4.68
CA ALA A 100 -4.17 6.22 3.66
C ALA A 100 -5.46 7.04 3.73
N ARG A 101 -6.58 6.42 4.16
CA ARG A 101 -7.87 7.08 4.45
C ARG A 101 -7.85 7.96 5.71
N GLY A 102 -6.70 8.05 6.41
CA GLY A 102 -6.52 8.90 7.59
C GLY A 102 -6.89 8.22 8.91
N ARG A 103 -7.05 6.88 8.93
CA ARG A 103 -7.22 6.18 10.20
C ARG A 103 -5.91 6.16 10.98
N ARG A 104 -6.01 6.35 12.30
CA ARG A 104 -4.86 6.26 13.21
C ARG A 104 -4.33 4.83 13.37
N GLU A 105 -5.21 3.84 13.24
CA GLU A 105 -4.89 2.43 13.43
C GLU A 105 -5.67 1.55 12.44
N VAL A 106 -5.10 0.39 12.11
CA VAL A 106 -5.72 -0.60 11.22
C VAL A 106 -6.79 -1.40 11.98
N PRO A 107 -8.06 -1.40 11.54
CA PRO A 107 -9.12 -2.18 12.18
C PRO A 107 -9.04 -3.66 11.78
N TRP A 108 -8.12 -4.42 12.37
CA TRP A 108 -7.80 -5.82 11.98
C TRP A 108 -9.01 -6.75 11.88
N VAL A 109 -9.98 -6.64 12.78
CA VAL A 109 -11.21 -7.45 12.77
C VAL A 109 -12.01 -7.22 11.47
N LYS A 110 -12.03 -5.99 10.95
CA LYS A 110 -12.75 -5.65 9.71
C LYS A 110 -12.05 -6.17 8.45
N LEU A 111 -10.77 -6.55 8.56
CA LEU A 111 -10.01 -7.10 7.44
C LEU A 111 -10.15 -8.63 7.32
N LEU A 112 -10.68 -9.31 8.34
CA LEU A 112 -10.86 -10.76 8.34
C LEU A 112 -11.69 -11.27 7.15
N PRO A 113 -12.87 -10.70 6.82
CA PRO A 113 -13.68 -11.20 5.70
C PRO A 113 -12.98 -11.01 4.35
N ALA A 114 -12.25 -9.91 4.17
CA ALA A 114 -11.49 -9.65 2.95
C ALA A 114 -10.30 -10.60 2.77
N MET A 115 -9.87 -11.27 3.85
CA MET A 115 -8.83 -12.29 3.85
C MET A 115 -9.39 -13.72 3.89
N ASP A 116 -10.70 -13.89 3.72
CA ASP A 116 -11.41 -15.17 3.81
C ASP A 116 -11.20 -15.88 5.17
N LEU A 117 -11.14 -15.09 6.25
CA LEU A 117 -10.97 -15.58 7.61
C LEU A 117 -12.16 -15.20 8.50
N GLU A 118 -12.53 -16.08 9.41
CA GLU A 118 -13.58 -15.82 10.41
C GLU A 118 -13.01 -15.31 11.75
N ARG A 119 -11.75 -15.66 12.06
CA ARG A 119 -11.09 -15.35 13.34
C ARG A 119 -9.58 -15.16 13.18
N GLY A 120 -8.93 -14.57 14.18
CA GLY A 120 -7.47 -14.43 14.23
C GLY A 120 -6.94 -13.05 13.85
N SER A 121 -7.61 -11.97 14.26
CA SER A 121 -7.19 -10.59 13.99
C SER A 121 -5.78 -10.27 14.51
N GLU A 122 -5.40 -10.82 15.66
CA GLU A 122 -4.04 -10.65 16.21
C GLU A 122 -2.99 -11.34 15.34
N GLY A 123 -3.33 -12.50 14.77
CA GLY A 123 -2.47 -13.19 13.80
C GLY A 123 -2.26 -12.36 12.54
N LEU A 124 -3.30 -11.66 12.06
CA LEU A 124 -3.17 -10.72 10.94
C LEU A 124 -2.25 -9.55 11.30
N ARG A 125 -2.41 -8.94 12.48
CA ARG A 125 -1.52 -7.87 12.96
C ARG A 125 -0.05 -8.34 12.99
N MET A 126 0.22 -9.52 13.53
CA MET A 126 1.57 -10.09 13.58
C MET A 126 2.13 -10.40 12.18
N ARG A 127 1.31 -10.96 11.28
CA ARG A 127 1.70 -11.23 9.89
C ARG A 127 2.07 -9.94 9.16
N TYR A 128 1.23 -8.90 9.29
CA TYR A 128 1.53 -7.58 8.75
C TYR A 128 2.87 -7.06 9.29
N GLY A 129 3.07 -7.11 10.60
CA GLY A 129 4.32 -6.68 11.25
C GLY A 129 5.56 -7.40 10.70
N ARG A 130 5.48 -8.72 10.54
CA ARG A 130 6.56 -9.53 9.95
C ARG A 130 6.81 -9.19 8.48
N ALA A 131 5.76 -8.95 7.71
CA ALA A 131 5.88 -8.64 6.29
C ALA A 131 6.57 -7.29 6.06
N ILE A 132 6.16 -6.23 6.78
CA ILE A 132 6.83 -4.92 6.73
C ILE A 132 8.27 -5.01 7.24
N THR A 133 8.53 -5.77 8.31
CA THR A 133 9.90 -5.99 8.81
C THR A 133 10.78 -6.70 7.78
N SER A 134 10.23 -7.66 7.02
CA SER A 134 10.92 -8.34 5.92
C SER A 134 11.28 -7.36 4.79
N ILE A 135 10.39 -6.40 4.49
CA ILE A 135 10.70 -5.29 3.57
C ILE A 135 11.85 -4.44 4.11
N CYS A 136 11.77 -4.01 5.38
CA CYS A 136 12.83 -3.20 6.02
C CYS A 136 14.18 -3.91 5.91
N ASN A 137 14.24 -5.19 6.29
CA ASN A 137 15.46 -5.98 6.24
C ASN A 137 16.03 -6.11 4.83
N ARG A 138 15.18 -6.25 3.81
CA ARG A 138 15.65 -6.34 2.42
C ARG A 138 16.12 -5.00 1.88
N VAL A 139 15.40 -3.92 2.13
CA VAL A 139 15.79 -2.58 1.65
C VAL A 139 17.08 -2.13 2.34
N ASN A 140 17.20 -2.38 3.65
CA ASN A 140 18.40 -2.07 4.42
C ASN A 140 19.57 -3.05 4.16
N GLY A 141 19.26 -4.31 3.90
CA GLY A 141 20.20 -5.41 3.67
C GLY A 141 20.59 -5.59 2.20
N GLY A 142 20.14 -4.71 1.30
CA GLY A 142 20.45 -4.71 -0.13
C GLY A 142 21.94 -4.57 -0.51
N ASN A 143 22.87 -4.65 0.45
CA ASN A 143 24.28 -4.96 0.20
C ASN A 143 24.99 -5.51 1.46
N PRO A 144 25.09 -6.85 1.66
CA PRO A 144 26.44 -7.45 1.78
C PRO A 144 26.62 -8.92 1.30
N GLN A 145 25.65 -9.58 0.63
CA GLN A 145 25.82 -10.99 0.21
C GLN A 145 26.19 -11.22 -1.27
N ARG A 146 26.48 -10.16 -2.05
CA ARG A 146 26.83 -10.31 -3.48
C ARG A 146 28.34 -10.46 -3.76
N ASN A 147 29.18 -10.49 -2.72
CA ASN A 147 30.65 -10.63 -2.83
C ASN A 147 31.19 -11.71 -1.87
N VAL A 148 30.63 -12.93 -1.90
CA VAL A 148 31.40 -14.09 -1.43
C VAL A 148 31.79 -14.89 -2.66
N SER A 149 32.97 -14.57 -3.17
CA SER A 149 33.72 -15.38 -4.11
C SER A 149 33.73 -16.82 -3.62
N THR A 150 33.19 -17.72 -4.43
CA THR A 150 33.57 -19.13 -4.36
C THR A 150 34.66 -19.31 -5.41
N GLY A 151 35.89 -19.42 -4.92
CA GLY A 151 37.01 -19.99 -5.68
C GLY A 151 36.95 -21.51 -5.69
#